data_AF-A0A0L0M5S4-F1
#
_entry.id   AF-A0A0L0M5S4-F1
#
_cell.length_a   1.000
_cell.length_b   1.000
_cell.length_c   1.000
_cell.angle_alpha   90.00
_cell.angle_beta   90.00
_cell.angle_gamma   90.00
#
_symmetry.space_group_name_H-M   'P 1'
#
loop_
_entity.id
_entity.type
_entity.pdbx_description
1 polymer ?
#
loop_
_entity_poly.entity_id
_entity_poly.type
_entity_poly.pdbx_seq_one_letter_code
_entity_poly.pdbx_strand_id
1 'polypeptide(L)'
;MIAENTHMKKRASRRSARGGRALLTGLARCGRCGRMMRVNYGMRAGHAHRYYCRGDEAHVGAFRCIGIGGIRIDKAVATAILEAVSEHAVEAAIRAAQQTSRAGDDARRALACELEEARYEASLAARRYEIVDPTKRLVARELEARWNAALERVAHLEERAALLAREVASRPAINQTQLMTLAHDLPAAWNAPGTDMRTKQRLTRILIQEVVIDLDDNTNEAIATVHWTGGRQR
;
A
#
# COMPACT_ATOMS: atom_id res chain seq x y z
N MET A 1 16.24 5.95 4.51
CA MET A 1 16.75 5.48 5.81
C MET A 1 15.64 4.73 6.55
N ILE A 2 15.53 3.42 6.33
CA ILE A 2 14.53 2.51 6.96
C ILE A 2 15.22 1.57 7.98
N ALA A 3 16.47 1.86 8.37
CA ALA A 3 17.31 0.91 9.09
C ALA A 3 17.38 1.05 10.62
N GLU A 4 16.75 2.05 11.24
CA GLU A 4 16.91 2.29 12.69
C GLU A 4 15.60 2.27 13.47
N ASN A 5 14.81 1.22 13.31
CA ASN A 5 13.71 0.91 14.24
C ASN A 5 13.81 -0.53 14.74
N THR A 6 14.96 -0.83 15.34
CA THR A 6 15.39 -2.15 15.84
C THR A 6 14.68 -2.60 17.14
N HIS A 7 13.68 -1.85 17.63
CA HIS A 7 12.93 -2.15 18.85
C HIS A 7 11.48 -2.62 18.62
N MET A 8 11.21 -3.30 17.50
CA MET A 8 9.88 -3.84 17.21
C MET A 8 9.60 -5.14 17.98
N LYS A 9 9.23 -5.06 19.27
CA LYS A 9 8.79 -6.24 20.05
C LYS A 9 7.44 -6.77 19.52
N LYS A 10 7.40 -8.05 19.12
CA LYS A 10 6.27 -8.82 18.53
C LYS A 10 4.94 -8.85 19.33
N ARG A 11 4.83 -8.22 20.51
CA ARG A 11 3.62 -8.25 21.38
C ARG A 11 2.65 -7.07 21.18
N ALA A 12 2.45 -6.62 19.94
CA ALA A 12 1.63 -5.45 19.64
C ALA A 12 0.66 -5.69 18.46
N SER A 13 -0.15 -6.75 18.53
CA SER A 13 -1.23 -6.96 17.56
C SER A 13 -2.31 -5.88 17.71
N ARG A 14 -2.85 -5.43 16.57
CA ARG A 14 -3.98 -4.49 16.50
C ARG A 14 -5.19 -5.09 17.23
N ARG A 15 -5.55 -4.56 18.40
CA ARG A 15 -6.75 -4.96 19.16
C ARG A 15 -8.02 -4.49 18.44
N SER A 16 -9.15 -5.19 18.49
CA SER A 16 -10.40 -4.81 17.80
C SER A 16 -10.90 -3.38 18.13
N ALA A 17 -11.68 -2.77 17.22
CA ALA A 17 -12.38 -1.50 17.45
C ALA A 17 -13.52 -1.71 18.45
N ARG A 18 -13.31 -1.25 19.70
CA ARG A 18 -14.23 -1.47 20.83
C ARG A 18 -15.26 -0.34 21.03
N GLY A 19 -15.25 0.70 20.18
CA GLY A 19 -16.22 1.80 20.27
C GLY A 19 -15.95 2.83 21.37
N GLY A 20 -14.80 2.78 22.07
CA GLY A 20 -14.42 3.81 23.04
C GLY A 20 -14.12 5.16 22.37
N ARG A 21 -14.12 6.27 23.12
CA ARG A 21 -13.97 7.65 22.59
C ARG A 21 -12.65 7.96 21.85
N ALA A 22 -11.68 7.05 21.86
CA ALA A 22 -10.33 7.29 21.37
C ALA A 22 -10.12 6.71 19.96
N LEU A 23 -9.84 7.56 18.98
CA LEU A 23 -9.73 7.19 17.57
C LEU A 23 -8.56 6.22 17.32
N LEU A 24 -7.41 6.49 17.92
CA LEU A 24 -6.14 5.78 17.69
C LEU A 24 -5.92 4.59 18.62
N THR A 25 -7.01 4.10 19.23
CA THR A 25 -6.94 2.94 20.12
C THR A 25 -6.33 1.75 19.39
N GLY A 26 -5.17 1.27 19.86
CA GLY A 26 -4.47 0.14 19.25
C GLY A 26 -3.71 0.46 17.95
N LEU A 27 -3.55 1.76 17.61
CA LEU A 27 -2.75 2.25 16.49
C LEU A 27 -1.62 3.19 16.95
N ALA A 28 -1.81 3.90 18.06
CA ALA A 28 -0.82 4.83 18.59
C ALA A 28 0.41 4.11 19.18
N ARG A 29 1.61 4.58 18.82
CA ARG A 29 2.92 4.15 19.34
C ARG A 29 3.69 5.35 19.88
N CYS A 30 4.55 5.08 20.85
CA CYS A 30 5.46 6.06 21.41
C CYS A 30 6.68 6.24 20.51
N GLY A 31 7.01 7.48 20.13
CA GLY A 31 8.20 7.82 19.35
C GLY A 31 9.51 7.52 20.06
N ARG A 32 9.56 7.70 21.40
CA ARG A 32 10.78 7.45 22.19
C ARG A 32 11.13 5.99 22.41
N CYS A 33 10.15 5.11 22.60
CA CYS A 33 10.41 3.69 22.93
C CYS A 33 9.71 2.67 22.03
N GLY A 34 9.00 3.10 20.99
CA GLY A 34 8.34 2.24 19.98
C GLY A 34 7.13 1.43 20.48
N ARG A 35 6.84 1.45 21.79
CA ARG A 35 5.75 0.67 22.40
C ARG A 35 4.38 1.22 22.04
N MET A 36 3.40 0.33 21.94
CA MET A 36 2.00 0.71 21.75
C MET A 36 1.48 1.47 22.98
N MET A 37 0.88 2.64 22.73
CA MET A 37 0.31 3.48 23.76
C MET A 37 -1.01 2.92 24.27
N ARG A 38 -1.28 3.12 25.56
CA ARG A 38 -2.56 2.79 26.19
C ARG A 38 -3.44 4.03 26.22
N VAL A 39 -4.76 3.81 26.27
CA VAL A 39 -5.75 4.86 26.45
C VAL A 39 -6.20 4.88 27.90
N ASN A 40 -6.19 6.06 28.52
CA ASN A 40 -6.88 6.30 29.78
C ASN A 40 -8.14 7.12 29.51
N TYR A 41 -9.30 6.61 29.91
CA TYR A 41 -10.55 7.36 29.85
C TYR A 41 -10.76 8.04 31.21
N GLY A 42 -11.00 9.35 31.21
CA GLY A 42 -11.36 10.04 32.44
C GLY A 42 -12.68 9.51 33.01
N MET A 43 -12.75 9.41 34.35
CA MET A 43 -13.84 8.75 35.08
C MET A 43 -15.20 9.48 35.04
N ARG A 44 -15.25 10.77 34.68
CA ARG A 44 -16.52 11.51 34.55
C ARG A 44 -16.85 11.77 33.07
N ALA A 45 -18.15 11.87 32.79
CA ALA A 45 -18.64 12.36 31.50
C ALA A 45 -18.04 13.75 31.22
N GLY A 46 -17.44 13.94 30.05
CA GLY A 46 -16.78 15.19 29.65
C GLY A 46 -15.24 15.20 29.76
N HIS A 47 -14.61 14.26 30.47
CA HIS A 47 -13.14 14.19 30.48
C HIS A 47 -12.57 13.56 29.20
N ALA A 48 -11.67 14.31 28.57
CA ALA A 48 -10.85 13.87 27.44
C ALA A 48 -10.11 12.57 27.76
N HIS A 49 -10.08 11.63 26.82
CA HIS A 49 -9.17 10.49 26.93
C HIS A 49 -7.72 10.96 26.75
N ARG A 50 -6.78 10.21 27.33
CA ARG A 50 -5.35 10.47 27.23
C ARG A 50 -4.62 9.25 26.67
N TYR A 51 -3.77 9.43 25.68
CA TYR A 51 -2.82 8.42 25.26
C TYR A 51 -1.59 8.47 26.17
N TYR A 52 -1.12 7.33 26.65
CA TYR A 52 0.07 7.28 27.48
C TYR A 52 0.90 6.02 27.23
N CYS A 53 2.21 6.17 27.30
CA CYS A 53 3.17 5.09 27.26
C CYS A 53 3.65 4.79 28.69
N ARG A 54 3.66 3.50 29.08
CA ARG A 54 4.15 3.06 30.40
C ARG A 54 5.67 2.96 30.50
N GLY A 55 6.42 3.11 29.40
CA GLY A 55 7.87 2.89 29.40
C GLY A 55 8.25 1.41 29.47
N ASP A 56 9.51 1.13 29.79
CA ASP A 56 10.01 -0.23 30.05
C ASP A 56 9.79 -0.66 31.50
N GLU A 57 9.68 -1.96 31.76
CA GLU A 57 9.64 -2.52 33.12
C GLU A 57 10.93 -2.22 33.92
N ALA A 58 12.05 -1.91 33.24
CA ALA A 58 13.26 -1.41 33.89
C ALA A 58 13.10 -0.01 34.53
N HIS A 59 12.00 0.70 34.26
CA HIS A 59 11.65 1.99 34.86
C HIS A 59 10.52 1.85 35.90
N VAL A 60 10.49 0.77 36.69
CA VAL A 60 9.60 0.69 37.86
C VAL A 60 10.09 1.72 38.89
N GLY A 61 9.51 2.91 38.87
CA GLY A 61 9.75 3.95 39.88
C GLY A 61 9.82 5.39 39.35
N ALA A 62 10.06 5.62 38.05
CA ALA A 62 10.25 6.96 37.51
C ALA A 62 9.47 7.18 36.20
N PHE A 63 8.48 8.08 36.27
CA PHE A 63 7.79 8.81 35.19
C PHE A 63 7.25 8.06 33.96
N ARG A 64 6.00 8.36 33.58
CA ARG A 64 5.41 7.87 32.32
C ARG A 64 6.25 8.40 31.15
N CYS A 65 6.70 7.50 30.26
CA CYS A 65 7.56 7.86 29.12
C CYS A 65 7.00 9.01 28.28
N ILE A 66 5.75 8.90 27.81
CA ILE A 66 5.03 9.98 27.13
C ILE A 66 3.56 9.91 27.53
N GLY A 67 2.92 11.06 27.71
CA GLY A 67 1.48 11.12 27.93
C GLY A 67 0.85 12.38 27.34
N ILE A 68 -0.21 12.23 26.54
CA ILE A 68 -0.78 13.32 25.77
C ILE A 68 -2.31 13.25 25.66
N GLY A 69 -2.97 14.40 25.69
CA GLY A 69 -4.42 14.52 25.54
C GLY A 69 -4.88 14.04 24.16
N GLY A 70 -5.84 13.12 24.13
CA GLY A 70 -6.24 12.44 22.91
C GLY A 70 -7.14 13.26 21.98
N ILE A 71 -7.84 14.28 22.48
CA ILE A 71 -8.77 15.08 21.66
C ILE A 71 -8.05 15.79 20.50
N ARG A 72 -6.95 16.50 20.80
CA ARG A 72 -6.23 17.28 19.78
C ARG A 72 -5.56 16.39 18.74
N ILE A 73 -4.95 15.29 19.19
CA ILE A 73 -4.33 14.32 18.27
C ILE A 73 -5.39 13.65 17.41
N ASP A 74 -6.49 13.19 18.00
CA ASP A 74 -7.55 12.53 17.24
C ASP A 74 -8.14 13.46 16.20
N LYS A 75 -8.30 14.75 16.53
CA LYS A 75 -8.73 15.78 15.57
C LYS A 75 -7.70 15.96 14.44
N ALA A 76 -6.42 16.11 14.78
CA ALA A 76 -5.36 16.28 13.79
C ALA A 76 -5.26 15.09 12.83
N VAL A 77 -5.30 13.86 13.36
CA VAL A 77 -5.28 12.65 12.53
C VAL A 77 -6.58 12.50 11.73
N ALA A 78 -7.75 12.83 12.29
CA ALA A 78 -9.00 12.84 11.53
C ALA A 78 -8.95 13.84 10.36
N THR A 79 -8.42 15.04 10.58
CA THR A 79 -8.19 16.02 9.51
C THR A 79 -7.27 15.46 8.43
N ALA A 80 -6.14 14.87 8.82
CA ALA A 80 -5.22 14.24 7.87
C ALA A 80 -5.88 13.11 7.06
N ILE A 81 -6.76 12.31 7.68
CA ILE A 81 -7.56 11.28 6.99
C ILE A 81 -8.48 11.91 5.94
N LEU A 82 -9.23 12.94 6.31
CA LEU A 82 -10.16 13.60 5.40
C LEU A 82 -9.43 14.29 4.24
N GLU A 83 -8.27 14.88 4.49
CA GLU A 83 -7.42 15.45 3.43
C GLU A 83 -6.86 14.36 2.50
N ALA A 84 -6.44 13.22 3.04
CA ALA A 84 -5.92 12.10 2.26
C ALA A 84 -6.98 11.43 1.38
N VAL A 85 -8.26 11.52 1.75
CA VAL A 85 -9.42 10.99 1.00
C VAL A 85 -10.20 12.12 0.31
N SER A 86 -9.65 13.33 0.26
CA SER A 86 -10.28 14.44 -0.46
C SER A 86 -10.44 14.13 -1.95
N GLU A 87 -11.43 14.72 -2.60
CA GLU A 87 -11.70 14.55 -4.04
C GLU A 87 -10.44 14.78 -4.88
N HIS A 88 -9.70 15.85 -4.62
CA HIS A 88 -8.45 16.16 -5.32
C HIS A 88 -7.39 15.07 -5.12
N ALA A 89 -7.28 14.50 -3.91
CA ALA A 89 -6.34 13.41 -3.63
C ALA A 89 -6.74 12.12 -4.34
N VAL A 90 -8.04 11.79 -4.35
CA VAL A 90 -8.58 10.61 -5.02
C VAL A 90 -8.47 10.75 -6.54
N GLU A 91 -8.78 11.92 -7.10
CA GLU A 91 -8.61 12.22 -8.52
C GLU A 91 -7.14 12.10 -8.95
N ALA A 92 -6.21 12.68 -8.18
CA ALA A 92 -4.78 12.57 -8.44
C ALA A 92 -4.31 11.11 -8.41
N ALA A 93 -4.81 10.30 -7.45
CA ALA A 93 -4.51 8.88 -7.37
C ALA A 93 -5.05 8.10 -8.58
N ILE A 94 -6.27 8.40 -9.03
CA ILE A 94 -6.85 7.81 -10.24
C ILE A 94 -6.02 8.16 -11.47
N ARG A 95 -5.65 9.45 -11.65
CA ARG A 95 -4.82 9.88 -12.77
C ARG A 95 -3.46 9.20 -12.78
N ALA A 96 -2.82 9.06 -11.61
CA ALA A 96 -1.57 8.33 -11.47
C ALA A 96 -1.72 6.85 -11.85
N ALA A 97 -2.78 6.18 -11.38
CA ALA A 97 -3.08 4.80 -11.73
C ALA A 97 -3.33 4.61 -13.24
N GLN A 98 -4.05 5.55 -13.87
CA GLN A 98 -4.27 5.57 -15.31
C GLN A 98 -2.95 5.74 -16.07
N GLN A 99 -2.04 6.60 -15.61
CA GLN A 99 -0.74 6.78 -16.25
C GLN A 99 0.12 5.52 -16.17
N THR A 100 0.14 4.82 -15.03
CA THR A 100 0.81 3.53 -14.89
C THR A 100 0.15 2.45 -15.77
N SER A 101 -1.18 2.46 -15.90
CA SER A 101 -1.90 1.56 -16.80
C SER A 101 -1.49 1.79 -18.25
N ARG A 102 -1.43 3.04 -18.71
CA ARG A 102 -1.00 3.39 -20.08
C ARG A 102 0.40 2.88 -20.38
N ALA A 103 1.35 3.09 -19.47
CA ALA A 103 2.71 2.56 -19.62
C ALA A 103 2.72 1.01 -19.69
N GLY A 104 1.87 0.34 -18.92
CA GLY A 104 1.66 -1.10 -19.01
C GLY A 104 1.05 -1.56 -20.34
N ASP A 105 0.12 -0.76 -20.90
CA ASP A 105 -0.50 -1.03 -22.20
C ASP A 105 0.52 -0.89 -23.34
N ASP A 106 1.40 0.10 -23.27
CA ASP A 106 2.52 0.28 -24.20
C ASP A 106 3.47 -0.93 -24.17
N ALA A 107 3.87 -1.38 -22.98
CA ALA A 107 4.71 -2.56 -22.83
C ALA A 107 4.04 -3.84 -23.38
N ARG A 108 2.73 -3.99 -23.18
CA ARG A 108 1.95 -5.11 -23.74
C ARG A 108 1.91 -5.07 -25.26
N ARG A 109 1.72 -3.88 -25.85
CA ARG A 109 1.73 -3.72 -27.31
C ARG A 109 3.09 -4.03 -27.90
N ALA A 110 4.17 -3.53 -27.28
CA ALA A 110 5.53 -3.83 -27.72
C ALA A 110 5.83 -5.34 -27.68
N LEU A 111 5.45 -6.02 -26.60
CA LEU A 111 5.63 -7.47 -26.48
C LEU A 111 4.79 -8.25 -27.51
N ALA A 112 3.58 -7.78 -27.81
CA ALA A 112 2.73 -8.41 -28.82
C ALA A 112 3.35 -8.28 -30.23
N CYS A 113 3.92 -7.12 -30.57
CA CYS A 113 4.67 -6.93 -31.82
C CYS A 113 5.92 -7.83 -31.88
N GLU A 114 6.70 -7.89 -30.79
CA GLU A 114 7.88 -8.75 -30.69
C GLU A 114 7.53 -10.24 -30.91
N LEU A 115 6.40 -10.68 -30.36
CA LEU A 115 5.90 -12.04 -30.53
C LEU A 115 5.44 -12.33 -31.96
N GLU A 116 4.77 -11.39 -32.62
CA GLU A 116 4.40 -11.47 -34.05
C GLU A 116 5.64 -11.63 -34.93
N GLU A 117 6.67 -10.80 -34.71
CA GLU A 117 7.94 -10.86 -35.43
C GLU A 117 8.64 -12.21 -35.22
N ALA A 118 8.74 -12.68 -33.98
CA ALA A 118 9.36 -13.96 -33.67
C ALA A 118 8.62 -15.15 -34.31
N ARG A 119 7.28 -15.12 -34.33
CA ARG A 119 6.46 -16.15 -34.99
C ARG A 119 6.66 -16.14 -36.51
N TYR A 120 6.76 -14.96 -37.10
CA TYR A 120 7.07 -14.82 -38.52
C TYR A 120 8.46 -15.39 -38.85
N GLU A 121 9.48 -15.07 -38.04
CA GLU A 121 10.84 -15.62 -38.22
C GLU A 121 10.87 -17.15 -38.09
N ALA A 122 10.17 -17.71 -37.10
CA ALA A 122 10.07 -19.16 -36.92
C ALA A 122 9.40 -19.84 -38.13
N SER A 123 8.33 -19.24 -38.66
CA SER A 123 7.65 -19.71 -39.88
C SER A 123 8.55 -19.65 -41.11
N LEU A 124 9.33 -18.57 -41.26
CA LEU A 124 10.30 -18.44 -42.35
C LEU A 124 11.44 -19.46 -42.24
N ALA A 125 11.95 -19.69 -41.02
CA ALA A 125 12.99 -20.69 -40.75
C ALA A 125 12.50 -22.11 -41.07
N ALA A 126 11.26 -22.45 -40.69
CA ALA A 126 10.63 -23.73 -41.01
C ALA A 126 10.59 -23.96 -42.53
N ARG A 127 10.07 -22.99 -43.31
CA ARG A 127 10.02 -23.09 -44.77
C ARG A 127 11.40 -23.26 -45.41
N ARG A 128 12.43 -22.57 -44.90
CA ARG A 128 13.81 -22.71 -45.37
C ARG A 128 14.37 -24.11 -45.11
N TYR A 129 14.07 -24.68 -43.95
CA TYR A 129 14.46 -26.04 -43.59
C TYR A 129 13.76 -27.07 -44.50
N GLU A 130 12.46 -26.91 -44.77
CA GLU A 130 11.69 -27.84 -45.62
C GLU A 130 12.19 -27.93 -47.08
N ILE A 131 12.77 -26.85 -47.62
CA ILE A 131 13.22 -26.79 -49.02
C ILE A 131 14.67 -27.28 -49.19
N VAL A 132 15.43 -27.49 -48.11
CA VAL A 132 16.84 -27.89 -48.20
C VAL A 132 16.98 -29.34 -48.69
N ASP A 133 17.97 -29.58 -49.55
CA ASP A 133 18.35 -30.94 -49.95
C ASP A 133 18.90 -31.72 -48.74
N PRO A 134 18.29 -32.85 -48.33
CA PRO A 134 18.74 -33.65 -47.18
C PRO A 134 20.17 -34.17 -47.30
N THR A 135 20.70 -34.29 -48.52
CA THR A 135 22.09 -34.74 -48.75
C THR A 135 23.11 -33.69 -48.32
N LYS A 136 22.71 -32.40 -48.25
CA LYS A 136 23.51 -31.28 -47.74
C LYS A 136 23.46 -31.21 -46.22
N ARG A 137 23.90 -32.28 -45.55
CA ARG A 137 23.75 -32.51 -44.10
C ARG A 137 24.19 -31.35 -43.21
N LEU A 138 25.28 -30.66 -43.54
CA LEU A 138 25.74 -29.51 -42.76
C LEU A 138 24.78 -28.33 -42.83
N VAL A 139 24.22 -28.06 -44.01
CA VAL A 139 23.24 -26.98 -44.23
C VAL A 139 21.92 -27.31 -43.54
N ALA A 140 21.46 -28.55 -43.65
CA ALA A 140 20.25 -29.01 -42.98
C ALA A 140 20.34 -28.87 -41.45
N ARG A 141 21.46 -29.29 -40.84
CA ARG A 141 21.69 -29.15 -39.40
C ARG A 141 21.73 -27.69 -38.94
N GLU A 142 22.35 -26.81 -39.72
CA GLU A 142 22.40 -25.37 -39.40
C GLU A 142 21.00 -24.72 -39.49
N LEU A 143 20.21 -25.07 -40.51
CA LEU A 143 18.84 -24.57 -40.65
C LEU A 143 17.91 -25.10 -39.55
N GLU A 144 18.06 -26.37 -39.16
CA GLU A 144 17.37 -26.96 -38.02
C GLU A 144 17.72 -26.23 -36.72
N ALA A 145 19.01 -25.98 -36.46
CA ALA A 145 19.45 -25.24 -35.28
C ALA A 145 18.88 -23.82 -35.23
N ARG A 146 18.84 -23.11 -36.38
CA ARG A 146 18.21 -21.77 -36.48
C ARG A 146 16.71 -21.81 -36.27
N TRP A 147 16.03 -22.83 -36.78
CA TRP A 147 14.59 -23.00 -36.57
C TRP A 147 14.28 -23.28 -35.10
N ASN A 148 15.02 -24.20 -34.47
CA ASN A 148 14.89 -24.49 -33.03
C ASN A 148 15.12 -23.23 -32.18
N ALA A 149 16.17 -22.44 -32.48
CA ALA A 149 16.42 -21.17 -31.79
C ALA A 149 15.29 -20.14 -31.99
N ALA A 150 14.63 -20.12 -33.16
CA ALA A 150 13.47 -19.27 -33.38
C ALA A 150 12.24 -19.75 -32.59
N LEU A 151 12.01 -21.07 -32.50
CA LEU A 151 10.94 -21.65 -31.67
C LEU A 151 11.14 -21.39 -30.17
N GLU A 152 12.37 -21.52 -29.67
CA GLU A 152 12.71 -21.18 -28.28
C GLU A 152 12.43 -19.71 -27.96
N ARG A 153 12.76 -18.79 -28.88
CA ARG A 153 12.43 -17.36 -28.74
C ARG A 153 10.92 -17.14 -28.67
N VAL A 154 10.14 -17.78 -29.54
CA VAL A 154 8.66 -17.68 -29.50
C VAL A 154 8.14 -18.17 -28.14
N ALA A 155 8.57 -19.35 -27.68
CA ALA A 155 8.13 -19.91 -26.40
C ALA A 155 8.42 -18.97 -25.22
N HIS A 156 9.62 -18.38 -25.18
CA HIS A 156 10.00 -17.43 -24.13
C HIS A 156 9.12 -16.15 -24.15
N LEU A 157 8.80 -15.64 -25.34
CA LEU A 157 7.92 -14.47 -25.48
C LEU A 157 6.47 -14.77 -25.10
N GLU A 158 5.97 -15.96 -25.42
CA GLU A 158 4.64 -16.43 -25.02
C GLU A 158 4.53 -16.57 -23.49
N GLU A 159 5.57 -17.10 -22.83
CA GLU A 159 5.61 -17.20 -21.37
C GLU A 159 5.58 -15.81 -20.70
N ARG A 160 6.38 -14.86 -21.21
CA ARG A 160 6.37 -13.46 -20.76
C ARG A 160 4.98 -12.83 -20.93
N ALA A 161 4.33 -13.06 -22.07
CA ALA A 161 2.99 -12.54 -22.34
C ALA A 161 1.94 -13.16 -21.39
N ALA A 162 2.03 -14.47 -21.12
CA ALA A 162 1.15 -15.16 -20.20
C ALA A 162 1.33 -14.69 -18.74
N LEU A 163 2.57 -14.43 -18.31
CA LEU A 163 2.85 -13.85 -16.99
C LEU A 163 2.18 -12.48 -16.84
N LEU A 164 2.39 -11.60 -17.82
CA LEU A 164 1.82 -10.25 -17.81
C LEU A 164 0.28 -10.26 -17.86
N ALA A 165 -0.32 -11.18 -18.63
CA ALA A 165 -1.77 -11.37 -18.66
C ALA A 165 -2.33 -11.78 -17.30
N ARG A 166 -1.65 -12.70 -16.58
CA ARG A 166 -2.04 -13.10 -15.22
C ARG A 166 -1.94 -11.95 -14.23
N GLU A 167 -0.87 -11.17 -14.30
CA GLU A 167 -0.71 -9.99 -13.45
C GLU A 167 -1.85 -8.99 -13.65
N VAL A 168 -2.23 -8.70 -14.90
CA VAL A 168 -3.35 -7.81 -15.21
C VAL A 168 -4.68 -8.38 -14.71
N ALA A 169 -4.95 -9.67 -14.93
CA ALA A 169 -6.18 -10.33 -14.49
C ALA A 169 -6.33 -10.37 -12.96
N SER A 170 -5.21 -10.38 -12.21
CA SER A 170 -5.22 -10.34 -10.75
C SER A 170 -5.54 -8.97 -10.16
N ARG A 171 -5.51 -7.89 -10.97
CA ARG A 171 -5.76 -6.54 -10.47
C ARG A 171 -7.26 -6.34 -10.21
N PRO A 172 -7.64 -5.84 -9.01
CA PRO A 172 -9.03 -5.57 -8.71
C PRO A 172 -9.57 -4.46 -9.63
N ALA A 173 -10.79 -4.65 -10.13
CA ALA A 173 -11.48 -3.62 -10.89
C ALA A 173 -11.84 -2.46 -9.94
N ILE A 174 -11.29 -1.29 -10.22
CA ILE A 174 -11.52 -0.08 -9.44
C ILE A 174 -12.69 0.68 -10.08
N ASN A 175 -13.84 0.75 -9.39
CA ASN A 175 -14.96 1.57 -9.83
C ASN A 175 -14.70 3.04 -9.47
N GLN A 176 -14.26 3.82 -10.46
CA GLN A 176 -13.92 5.23 -10.30
C GLN A 176 -15.09 6.06 -9.76
N THR A 177 -16.30 5.85 -10.28
CA THR A 177 -17.49 6.62 -9.87
C THR A 177 -17.80 6.38 -8.40
N GLN A 178 -17.79 5.13 -7.95
CA GLN A 178 -18.02 4.78 -6.54
C GLN A 178 -16.97 5.39 -5.62
N LEU A 179 -15.70 5.43 -6.04
CA LEU A 179 -14.62 6.06 -5.26
C LEU A 179 -14.77 7.56 -5.15
N MET A 180 -15.16 8.25 -6.23
CA MET A 180 -15.39 9.69 -6.21
C MET A 180 -16.60 10.05 -5.35
N THR A 181 -17.69 9.29 -5.44
CA THR A 181 -18.85 9.47 -4.54
C THR A 181 -18.45 9.28 -3.08
N LEU A 182 -17.67 8.24 -2.77
CA LEU A 182 -17.17 8.02 -1.41
C LEU A 182 -16.29 9.19 -0.93
N ALA A 183 -15.40 9.71 -1.79
CA ALA A 183 -14.54 10.84 -1.47
C ALA A 183 -15.34 12.10 -1.14
N HIS A 184 -16.43 12.35 -1.87
CA HIS A 184 -17.33 13.47 -1.66
C HIS A 184 -18.14 13.34 -0.35
N ASP A 185 -18.72 12.17 -0.11
CA ASP A 185 -19.67 11.96 1.00
C ASP A 185 -18.96 11.75 2.36
N LEU A 186 -17.73 11.24 2.34
CA LEU A 186 -17.02 10.83 3.56
C LEU A 186 -16.82 11.97 4.57
N PRO A 187 -16.42 13.21 4.21
CA PRO A 187 -16.29 14.30 5.18
C PRO A 187 -17.61 14.65 5.87
N ALA A 188 -18.72 14.65 5.14
CA ALA A 188 -20.05 14.92 5.70
C ALA A 188 -20.48 13.77 6.63
N ALA A 189 -20.35 12.53 6.18
CA ALA A 189 -20.66 11.35 6.97
C ALA A 189 -19.78 11.24 8.23
N TRP A 190 -18.50 11.62 8.16
CA TRP A 190 -17.59 11.61 9.31
C TRP A 190 -18.01 12.60 10.39
N ASN A 191 -18.50 13.78 10.00
CA ASN A 191 -18.86 14.84 10.94
C ASN A 191 -20.34 14.80 11.39
N ALA A 192 -21.17 13.95 10.78
CA ALA A 192 -22.57 13.79 11.16
C ALA A 192 -22.73 13.37 12.64
N PRO A 193 -23.71 13.93 13.37
CA PRO A 193 -23.90 13.71 14.81
C PRO A 193 -24.26 12.25 15.15
N GLY A 194 -24.83 11.50 14.21
CA GLY A 194 -25.18 10.08 14.38
C GLY A 194 -24.03 9.09 14.10
N THR A 195 -22.85 9.56 13.69
CA THR A 195 -21.77 8.65 13.27
C THR A 195 -21.06 8.01 14.47
N ASP A 196 -21.25 6.71 14.61
CA ASP A 196 -20.63 5.91 15.66
C ASP A 196 -19.09 5.99 15.59
N MET A 197 -18.48 6.20 16.75
CA MET A 197 -17.03 6.16 16.95
C MET A 197 -16.43 4.82 16.51
N ARG A 198 -17.19 3.72 16.61
CA ARG A 198 -16.76 2.41 16.09
C ARG A 198 -16.51 2.44 14.58
N THR A 199 -17.36 3.12 13.83
CA THR A 199 -17.22 3.28 12.37
C THR A 199 -15.97 4.11 12.05
N LYS A 200 -15.77 5.23 12.76
CA LYS A 200 -14.56 6.07 12.64
C LYS A 200 -13.28 5.27 12.88
N GLN A 201 -13.24 4.50 13.98
CA GLN A 201 -12.10 3.62 14.29
C GLN A 201 -11.85 2.57 13.22
N ARG A 202 -12.90 1.96 12.64
CA ARG A 202 -12.76 0.98 11.56
C ARG A 202 -12.13 1.61 10.32
N LEU A 203 -12.63 2.78 9.89
CA LEU A 203 -12.09 3.52 8.75
C LEU A 203 -10.63 3.92 8.98
N THR A 204 -10.30 4.47 10.16
CA THR A 204 -8.93 4.82 10.53
C THR A 204 -7.99 3.62 10.40
N ARG A 205 -8.42 2.40 10.77
CA ARG A 205 -7.58 1.20 10.69
C ARG A 205 -7.37 0.67 9.28
N ILE A 206 -8.31 0.96 8.38
CA ILE A 206 -8.19 0.63 6.96
C ILE A 206 -7.13 1.53 6.33
N LEU A 207 -7.10 2.82 6.69
CA LEU A 207 -6.24 3.83 6.06
C LEU A 207 -4.86 3.99 6.72
N ILE A 208 -4.78 3.75 8.03
CA ILE A 208 -3.58 4.02 8.82
C ILE A 208 -3.02 2.72 9.37
N GLN A 209 -1.74 2.47 9.08
CA GLN A 209 -0.96 1.38 9.64
C GLN A 209 -0.76 1.57 11.14
N GLU A 210 -0.19 2.72 11.52
CA GLU A 210 0.09 3.14 12.89
C GLU A 210 0.31 4.66 12.95
N VAL A 211 0.26 5.22 14.15
CA VAL A 211 0.59 6.62 14.40
C VAL A 211 1.68 6.67 15.46
N VAL A 212 2.84 7.23 15.13
CA VAL A 212 3.94 7.42 16.06
C VAL A 212 3.81 8.81 16.68
N ILE A 213 3.76 8.87 18.01
CA ILE A 213 3.56 10.10 18.75
C ILE A 213 4.80 10.38 19.58
N ASP A 214 5.38 11.55 19.38
CA ASP A 214 6.47 12.09 20.18
C ASP A 214 6.12 13.48 20.74
N LEU A 215 6.88 13.91 21.73
CA LEU A 215 6.86 15.26 22.29
C LEU A 215 8.21 15.89 22.01
N ASP A 216 8.21 17.04 21.35
CA ASP A 216 9.40 17.85 21.19
C ASP A 216 9.66 18.63 22.48
N ASP A 217 10.77 18.32 23.14
CA ASP A 217 11.15 18.91 24.43
C ASP A 217 11.53 20.41 24.30
N ASN A 218 11.88 20.88 23.10
CA ASN A 218 12.29 22.27 22.86
C ASN A 218 11.09 23.20 22.62
N THR A 219 10.09 22.73 21.87
CA THR A 219 8.91 23.51 21.48
C THR A 219 7.68 23.21 22.34
N ASN A 220 7.74 22.15 23.15
CA ASN A 220 6.62 21.60 23.92
C ASN A 220 5.43 21.21 23.02
N GLU A 221 5.70 20.91 21.75
CA GLU A 221 4.72 20.49 20.76
C GLU A 221 4.64 18.96 20.66
N ALA A 222 3.49 18.49 20.20
CA ALA A 222 3.25 17.08 19.97
C ALA A 222 3.40 16.74 18.49
N ILE A 223 4.36 15.89 18.16
CA ILE A 223 4.59 15.44 16.80
C ILE A 223 3.89 14.10 16.61
N ALA A 224 3.00 14.01 15.62
CA ALA A 224 2.31 12.78 15.26
C ALA A 224 2.65 12.41 13.81
N THR A 225 3.45 11.38 13.64
CA THR A 225 3.80 10.82 12.32
C THR A 225 2.82 9.71 11.96
N VAL A 226 2.15 9.84 10.81
CA VAL A 226 1.14 8.89 10.34
C VAL A 226 1.73 7.96 9.29
N HIS A 227 1.72 6.66 9.59
CA HIS A 227 2.09 5.63 8.63
C HIS A 227 0.82 5.13 7.93
N TRP A 228 0.72 5.39 6.63
CA TRP A 228 -0.46 5.01 5.83
C TRP A 228 -0.35 3.57 5.33
N THR A 229 -1.49 2.89 5.22
CA THR A 229 -1.55 1.61 4.50
C THR A 229 -1.24 1.86 3.02
N GLY A 230 -0.18 1.26 2.49
CA GLY A 230 0.28 1.51 1.12
C GLY A 230 1.60 2.30 1.01
N GLY A 231 2.27 2.57 2.14
CA GLY A 231 3.70 2.97 2.13
C GLY A 231 3.98 4.47 2.11
N ARG A 232 2.96 5.35 2.14
CA ARG A 232 3.19 6.79 2.32
C ARG A 232 3.43 7.09 3.81
N GLN A 233 4.45 7.89 4.10
CA GLN A 233 4.72 8.46 5.42
C GLN A 233 4.46 9.97 5.35
N ARG A 234 3.70 10.52 6.29
CA ARG A 234 3.45 11.97 6.41
C ARG A 234 3.25 12.37 7.87
#